data_AF-A0A1D9BJ80-F1
#
_entry.id   AF-A0A1D9BJ80-F1
#
_cell.length_a   1.000
_cell.length_b   1.000
_cell.length_c   1.000
_cell.angle_alpha   90.00
_cell.angle_beta   90.00
_cell.angle_gamma   90.00
#
_symmetry.space_group_name_H-M   'P 1'
#
loop_
_entity.id
_entity.type
_entity.pdbx_description
1 polymer ?
#
loop_
_entity_poly.entity_id
_entity_poly.type
_entity_poly.pdbx_seq_one_letter_code
_entity_poly.pdbx_strand_id
1 'polypeptide(L)'
;MLPDTEVEAVVPGRAANPDNVKRVERVLGEAKFDSFFPVRNIGYTYVNFLRGVAKFPAYCDNYGDGRDADAICRKLLATSFAHFVQETGANWPALTPATARSYPAQNNPVLATMPQNEAIPTYKQALWYLRENGYVEGSAVGAYQDCFRGTGSSIFSVFYPCSQNASGQTIDYFGRGSKQLSWNYNYGAFSKSLYGDVNVLLDNPGRVADTWLNFASAIWFAVYPQSPKPPMTWVVDGTWVPNAVDQANNMSPGFGATVHIINGGIECGGGTEKSQVLNRIAAYKEFARELAVPVPASEVLGCASMKGFQPGSAAATKAYLDKNWGYNGSNPGGVSWACQLVDYQMPFSLANPGDYKQCVDYMFRGQVKYNGQIVIDNTK
;
A
#
# COMPACT_ATOMS: atom_id res chain seq x y z
N MET A 1 -7.36 -6.93 12.28
CA MET A 1 -6.73 -7.82 11.29
C MET A 1 -6.91 -9.24 11.75
N LEU A 2 -7.06 -10.22 10.85
CA LEU A 2 -7.17 -11.62 11.26
C LEU A 2 -5.81 -12.20 11.69
N PRO A 3 -5.78 -13.15 12.64
CA PRO A 3 -4.59 -13.93 12.96
C PRO A 3 -4.08 -14.71 11.73
N ASP A 4 -2.76 -14.90 11.63
CA ASP A 4 -2.16 -15.60 10.48
C ASP A 4 -2.65 -17.03 10.33
N THR A 5 -2.92 -17.73 11.44
CA THR A 5 -3.49 -19.08 11.41
C THR A 5 -4.85 -19.14 10.74
N GLU A 6 -5.68 -18.11 10.92
CA GLU A 6 -6.98 -18.00 10.25
C GLU A 6 -6.82 -17.61 8.78
N VAL A 7 -5.86 -16.73 8.47
CA VAL A 7 -5.53 -16.35 7.10
C VAL A 7 -5.02 -17.56 6.30
N GLU A 8 -4.09 -18.34 6.84
CA GLU A 8 -3.57 -19.54 6.15
C GLU A 8 -4.65 -20.60 5.92
N ALA A 9 -5.70 -20.65 6.74
CA ALA A 9 -6.84 -21.54 6.53
C ALA A 9 -7.78 -21.10 5.38
N VAL A 10 -7.62 -19.89 4.84
CA VAL A 10 -8.44 -19.41 3.71
C VAL A 10 -8.06 -20.13 2.42
N VAL A 11 -9.08 -20.71 1.79
CA VAL A 11 -9.05 -21.34 0.46
C VAL A 11 -10.35 -21.02 -0.27
N PRO A 12 -10.38 -21.06 -1.61
CA PRO A 12 -11.59 -20.78 -2.39
C PRO A 12 -12.79 -21.65 -1.98
N GLY A 13 -13.95 -21.04 -1.80
CA GLY A 13 -15.23 -21.69 -1.51
C GLY A 13 -15.39 -22.22 -0.08
N ARG A 14 -14.42 -22.00 0.82
CA ARG A 14 -14.51 -22.48 2.20
C ARG A 14 -15.63 -21.75 2.96
N ALA A 15 -16.58 -22.52 3.49
CA ALA A 15 -17.75 -21.99 4.21
C ALA A 15 -17.40 -21.09 5.41
N ALA A 16 -16.26 -21.35 6.06
CA ALA A 16 -15.74 -20.58 7.18
C ALA A 16 -14.81 -19.41 6.77
N ASN A 17 -14.74 -19.07 5.47
CA ASN A 17 -14.07 -17.84 5.04
C ASN A 17 -14.75 -16.61 5.67
N PRO A 18 -13.97 -15.55 5.98
CA PRO A 18 -14.54 -14.30 6.49
C PRO A 18 -15.41 -13.61 5.43
N ASP A 19 -16.30 -12.72 5.87
CA ASP A 19 -17.33 -12.12 5.01
C ASP A 19 -16.77 -11.33 3.83
N ASN A 20 -15.67 -10.61 4.03
CA ASN A 20 -15.02 -9.85 2.96
C ASN A 20 -14.40 -10.76 1.89
N VAL A 21 -13.88 -11.93 2.27
CA VAL A 21 -13.43 -12.97 1.32
C VAL A 21 -14.62 -13.55 0.57
N LYS A 22 -15.69 -13.94 1.28
CA LYS A 22 -16.93 -14.43 0.63
C LYS A 22 -17.51 -13.41 -0.34
N ARG A 23 -17.40 -12.12 -0.04
CA ARG A 23 -17.79 -11.03 -0.95
C ARG A 23 -16.93 -11.01 -2.19
N VAL A 24 -15.60 -11.05 -2.05
CA VAL A 24 -14.67 -11.12 -3.18
C VAL A 24 -14.97 -12.35 -4.05
N GLU A 25 -15.21 -13.52 -3.45
CA GLU A 25 -15.53 -14.75 -4.19
C GLU A 25 -16.82 -14.61 -5.03
N ARG A 26 -17.84 -13.90 -4.53
CA ARG A 26 -19.06 -13.62 -5.29
C ARG A 26 -18.84 -12.68 -6.47
N VAL A 27 -18.04 -11.62 -6.30
CA VAL A 27 -17.88 -10.58 -7.33
C VAL A 27 -16.70 -10.81 -8.28
N LEU A 28 -15.75 -11.66 -7.88
CA LEU A 28 -14.55 -12.02 -8.61
C LEU A 28 -14.14 -13.46 -8.25
N GLY A 29 -14.80 -14.45 -8.84
CA GLY A 29 -14.38 -15.85 -8.74
C GLY A 29 -13.03 -16.13 -9.41
N GLU A 30 -12.43 -17.28 -9.09
CA GLU A 30 -11.09 -17.66 -9.55
C GLU A 30 -10.94 -17.60 -11.08
N ALA A 31 -11.91 -18.14 -11.83
CA ALA A 31 -11.87 -18.10 -13.29
C ALA A 31 -11.83 -16.66 -13.87
N LYS A 32 -12.51 -15.71 -13.21
CA LYS A 32 -12.47 -14.29 -13.63
C LYS A 32 -11.12 -13.67 -13.27
N PHE A 33 -10.58 -13.96 -12.09
CA PHE A 33 -9.22 -13.56 -11.71
C PHE A 33 -8.17 -14.09 -12.69
N ASP A 34 -8.26 -15.36 -13.08
CA ASP A 34 -7.39 -15.97 -14.08
C ASP A 34 -7.50 -15.28 -15.44
N SER A 35 -8.72 -14.94 -15.86
CA SER A 35 -8.94 -14.21 -17.12
C SER A 35 -8.38 -12.79 -17.12
N PHE A 36 -8.27 -12.17 -15.95
CA PHE A 36 -7.69 -10.83 -15.74
C PHE A 36 -6.18 -10.86 -15.70
N PHE A 37 -5.59 -11.94 -15.17
CA PHE A 37 -4.15 -12.05 -14.94
C PHE A 37 -3.55 -13.31 -15.56
N PRO A 38 -3.70 -13.52 -16.88
CA PRO A 38 -3.24 -14.75 -17.53
C PRO A 38 -1.72 -14.88 -17.58
N VAL A 39 -0.97 -13.77 -17.57
CA VAL A 39 0.50 -13.73 -17.64
C VAL A 39 1.17 -13.36 -16.31
N ARG A 40 0.43 -13.47 -15.20
CA ARG A 40 0.99 -13.18 -13.89
C ARG A 40 2.15 -14.10 -13.55
N ASN A 41 3.03 -13.61 -12.68
CA ASN A 41 4.02 -14.43 -12.02
C ASN A 41 3.34 -15.56 -11.23
N ILE A 42 3.90 -16.76 -11.24
CA ILE A 42 3.37 -17.94 -10.55
C ILE A 42 3.17 -17.74 -9.04
N GLY A 43 3.90 -16.82 -8.40
CA GLY A 43 3.72 -16.47 -6.98
C GLY A 43 2.39 -15.77 -6.67
N TYR A 44 1.76 -15.14 -7.67
CA TYR A 44 0.45 -14.53 -7.53
C TYR A 44 -0.64 -15.58 -7.80
N THR A 45 -1.15 -16.19 -6.73
CA THR A 45 -2.25 -17.15 -6.81
C THR A 45 -3.56 -16.52 -6.33
N TYR A 46 -4.70 -17.05 -6.79
CA TYR A 46 -6.00 -16.59 -6.30
C TYR A 46 -6.15 -16.85 -4.80
N VAL A 47 -5.61 -17.97 -4.29
CA VAL A 47 -5.54 -18.26 -2.85
C VAL A 47 -4.77 -17.18 -2.09
N ASN A 48 -3.59 -16.77 -2.56
CA ASN A 48 -2.82 -15.69 -1.93
C ASN A 48 -3.54 -14.35 -1.98
N PHE A 49 -4.28 -14.09 -3.05
CA PHE A 49 -5.15 -12.91 -3.14
C PHE A 49 -6.25 -12.95 -2.07
N LEU A 50 -6.99 -14.06 -1.94
CA LEU A 50 -8.02 -14.22 -0.91
C LEU A 50 -7.44 -14.12 0.51
N ARG A 51 -6.24 -14.66 0.75
CA ARG A 51 -5.53 -14.55 2.03
C ARG A 51 -5.14 -13.11 2.35
N GLY A 52 -4.67 -12.36 1.36
CA GLY A 52 -4.44 -10.92 1.49
C GLY A 52 -5.72 -10.16 1.87
N VAL A 53 -6.85 -10.48 1.22
CA VAL A 53 -8.17 -9.92 1.55
C VAL A 53 -8.57 -10.28 2.99
N ALA A 54 -8.43 -11.54 3.38
CA ALA A 54 -8.78 -12.03 4.71
C ALA A 54 -8.04 -11.27 5.83
N LYS A 55 -6.75 -10.98 5.64
CA LYS A 55 -5.94 -10.28 6.64
C LYS A 55 -6.53 -8.91 7.00
N PHE A 56 -7.18 -8.24 6.05
CA PHE A 56 -7.70 -6.88 6.18
C PHE A 56 -9.22 -6.82 5.92
N PRO A 57 -10.06 -7.08 6.94
CA PRO A 57 -11.52 -7.06 6.82
C PRO A 57 -12.10 -5.76 6.22
N ALA A 58 -11.44 -4.62 6.44
CA ALA A 58 -11.83 -3.33 5.87
C ALA A 58 -11.75 -3.27 4.33
N TYR A 59 -11.02 -4.19 3.69
CA TYR A 59 -10.98 -4.31 2.23
C TYR A 59 -12.18 -5.15 1.78
N CYS A 60 -13.06 -4.56 0.96
CA CYS A 60 -14.36 -5.14 0.62
C CYS A 60 -15.20 -5.46 1.86
N ASP A 61 -15.36 -4.51 2.78
CA ASP A 61 -16.11 -4.67 4.03
C ASP A 61 -17.65 -4.58 3.85
N ASN A 62 -18.39 -4.92 4.91
CA ASN A 62 -19.80 -4.66 5.09
C ASN A 62 -20.06 -3.18 5.40
N TYR A 63 -21.25 -2.68 5.02
CA TYR A 63 -21.69 -1.33 5.35
C TYR A 63 -23.06 -1.37 6.04
N GLY A 64 -23.13 -0.82 7.26
CA GLY A 64 -24.37 -0.78 8.06
C GLY A 64 -25.29 0.41 7.74
N ASP A 65 -24.89 1.27 6.79
CA ASP A 65 -25.55 2.54 6.45
C ASP A 65 -26.35 2.48 5.13
N GLY A 66 -26.55 1.27 4.58
CA GLY A 66 -27.33 1.04 3.37
C GLY A 66 -26.56 1.15 2.06
N ARG A 67 -25.24 1.41 2.11
CA ARG A 67 -24.37 1.34 0.91
C ARG A 67 -24.30 -0.09 0.36
N ASP A 68 -24.26 -0.23 -0.97
CA ASP A 68 -24.07 -1.51 -1.64
C ASP A 68 -22.61 -1.97 -1.55
N ALA A 69 -22.35 -2.87 -0.60
CA ALA A 69 -21.03 -3.43 -0.33
C ALA A 69 -20.43 -4.17 -1.54
N ASP A 70 -21.26 -4.81 -2.36
CA ASP A 70 -20.79 -5.59 -3.51
C ASP A 70 -20.42 -4.67 -4.66
N ALA A 71 -21.21 -3.62 -4.90
CA ALA A 71 -20.85 -2.57 -5.86
C ALA A 71 -19.55 -1.84 -5.46
N ILE A 72 -19.40 -1.49 -4.18
CA ILE A 72 -18.18 -0.86 -3.68
C ILE A 72 -16.98 -1.81 -3.80
N CYS A 73 -17.15 -3.09 -3.48
CA CYS A 73 -16.09 -4.07 -3.65
C CYS A 73 -15.66 -4.22 -5.11
N ARG A 74 -16.61 -4.28 -6.07
CA ARG A 74 -16.27 -4.30 -7.51
C ARG A 74 -15.47 -3.07 -7.92
N LYS A 75 -15.85 -1.87 -7.44
CA LYS A 75 -15.11 -0.63 -7.69
C LYS A 75 -13.70 -0.68 -7.09
N LEU A 76 -13.58 -1.14 -5.84
CA LEU A 76 -12.30 -1.26 -5.14
C LEU A 76 -11.33 -2.23 -5.83
N LEU A 77 -11.85 -3.36 -6.33
CA LEU A 77 -11.10 -4.34 -7.11
C LEU A 77 -10.65 -3.73 -8.45
N ALA A 78 -11.56 -3.09 -9.20
CA ALA A 78 -11.23 -2.42 -10.45
C ALA A 78 -10.13 -1.36 -10.27
N THR A 79 -10.25 -0.52 -9.23
CA THR A 79 -9.25 0.47 -8.86
C THR A 79 -7.91 -0.18 -8.52
N SER A 80 -7.90 -1.19 -7.65
CA SER A 80 -6.65 -1.84 -7.20
C SER A 80 -5.93 -2.52 -8.36
N PHE A 81 -6.66 -3.26 -9.19
CA PHE A 81 -6.10 -3.97 -10.34
C PHE A 81 -5.56 -3.03 -11.42
N ALA A 82 -6.22 -1.90 -11.64
CA ALA A 82 -5.71 -0.86 -12.53
C ALA A 82 -4.37 -0.30 -12.06
N HIS A 83 -4.20 -0.12 -10.76
CA HIS A 83 -2.90 0.23 -10.21
C HIS A 83 -1.88 -0.90 -10.41
N PHE A 84 -2.24 -2.17 -10.18
CA PHE A 84 -1.32 -3.30 -10.37
C PHE A 84 -0.77 -3.38 -11.80
N VAL A 85 -1.56 -3.02 -12.82
CA VAL A 85 -1.09 -2.93 -14.21
C VAL A 85 0.12 -2.01 -14.33
N GLN A 86 0.05 -0.80 -13.77
CA GLN A 86 1.16 0.15 -13.86
C GLN A 86 2.34 -0.21 -12.94
N GLU A 87 2.08 -0.80 -11.77
CA GLU A 87 3.12 -1.09 -10.77
C GLU A 87 3.92 -2.35 -11.10
N THR A 88 3.25 -3.36 -11.64
CA THR A 88 3.83 -4.71 -11.78
C THR A 88 3.59 -5.33 -13.14
N GLY A 89 2.89 -4.65 -14.05
CA GLY A 89 2.58 -5.20 -15.35
C GLY A 89 3.76 -5.18 -16.32
N ALA A 90 3.75 -6.10 -17.28
CA ALA A 90 4.74 -6.08 -18.37
C ALA A 90 4.63 -4.78 -19.19
N ASN A 91 3.39 -4.34 -19.47
CA ASN A 91 3.08 -3.14 -20.25
C ASN A 91 3.71 -3.13 -21.65
N TRP A 92 3.76 -4.29 -22.30
CA TRP A 92 4.31 -4.46 -23.64
C TRP A 92 3.18 -4.55 -24.66
N PRO A 93 3.06 -3.59 -25.60
CA PRO A 93 1.98 -3.60 -26.60
C PRO A 93 1.91 -4.86 -27.46
N ALA A 94 3.04 -5.54 -27.66
CA ALA A 94 3.16 -6.73 -28.51
C ALA A 94 3.39 -8.04 -27.73
N LEU A 95 3.06 -8.09 -26.43
CA LEU A 95 3.18 -9.33 -25.66
C LEU A 95 2.19 -10.38 -26.18
N THR A 96 2.70 -11.55 -26.56
CA THR A 96 1.91 -12.73 -26.91
C THR A 96 2.13 -13.84 -25.89
N PRO A 97 1.23 -14.84 -25.80
CA PRO A 97 1.46 -16.01 -24.97
C PRO A 97 2.73 -16.78 -25.31
N ALA A 98 3.12 -16.85 -26.59
CA ALA A 98 4.40 -17.45 -27.00
C ALA A 98 5.60 -16.73 -26.36
N THR A 99 5.62 -15.40 -26.40
CA THR A 99 6.66 -14.61 -25.73
C THR A 99 6.59 -14.76 -24.22
N ALA A 100 5.40 -14.71 -23.62
CA ALA A 100 5.25 -14.83 -22.16
C ALA A 100 5.75 -16.19 -21.63
N ARG A 101 5.52 -17.28 -22.38
CA ARG A 101 5.98 -18.64 -22.00
C ARG A 101 7.50 -18.80 -22.01
N SER A 102 8.25 -17.92 -22.65
CA SER A 102 9.71 -17.96 -22.60
C SER A 102 10.26 -17.50 -21.24
N TYR A 103 9.43 -16.88 -20.40
CA TYR A 103 9.79 -16.46 -19.05
C TYR A 103 9.32 -17.51 -18.03
N PRO A 104 10.26 -18.23 -17.35
CA PRO A 104 9.89 -19.32 -16.45
C PRO A 104 8.98 -18.88 -15.29
N ALA A 105 9.14 -17.65 -14.82
CA ALA A 105 8.37 -17.12 -13.70
C ALA A 105 6.89 -16.86 -14.05
N GLN A 106 6.52 -16.88 -15.33
CA GLN A 106 5.16 -16.68 -15.83
C GLN A 106 4.52 -18.00 -16.29
N ASN A 107 5.23 -19.12 -16.20
CA ASN A 107 4.75 -20.44 -16.62
C ASN A 107 3.66 -20.97 -15.68
N ASN A 108 2.45 -20.44 -15.85
CA ASN A 108 1.27 -20.77 -15.07
C ASN A 108 0.22 -21.53 -15.91
N PRO A 109 -0.73 -22.26 -15.28
CA PRO A 109 -1.71 -23.08 -16.01
C PRO A 109 -2.61 -22.30 -16.98
N VAL A 110 -2.94 -21.04 -16.67
CA VAL A 110 -3.79 -20.20 -17.53
C VAL A 110 -3.05 -19.84 -18.81
N LEU A 111 -1.79 -19.39 -18.68
CA LEU A 111 -0.97 -19.05 -19.83
C LEU A 111 -0.76 -20.23 -20.76
N ALA A 112 -0.63 -21.45 -20.21
CA ALA A 112 -0.40 -22.66 -20.98
C ALA A 112 -1.53 -22.98 -21.96
N THR A 113 -2.78 -22.60 -21.66
CA THR A 113 -3.94 -22.90 -22.51
C THR A 113 -4.26 -21.83 -23.56
N MET A 114 -3.60 -20.67 -23.52
CA MET A 114 -3.89 -19.57 -24.43
C MET A 114 -3.41 -19.81 -25.89
N PRO A 115 -4.03 -19.20 -26.91
CA PRO A 115 -3.51 -19.18 -28.27
C PRO A 115 -2.13 -18.50 -28.34
N GLN A 116 -1.19 -19.06 -29.11
CA GLN A 116 0.21 -18.63 -29.05
C GLN A 116 0.47 -17.17 -29.49
N ASN A 117 -0.26 -16.70 -30.52
CA ASN A 117 0.10 -15.49 -31.27
C ASN A 117 -0.89 -14.33 -31.08
N GLU A 118 -1.91 -14.50 -30.24
CA GLU A 118 -2.85 -13.42 -29.96
C GLU A 118 -2.22 -12.41 -29.01
N ALA A 119 -2.27 -11.12 -29.38
CA ALA A 119 -1.73 -10.06 -28.52
C ALA A 119 -2.54 -9.98 -27.23
N ILE A 120 -1.84 -9.95 -26.09
CA ILE A 120 -2.45 -9.88 -24.77
C ILE A 120 -2.72 -8.40 -24.46
N PRO A 121 -3.98 -8.00 -24.21
CA PRO A 121 -4.30 -6.61 -23.87
C PRO A 121 -3.49 -6.14 -22.66
N THR A 122 -2.98 -4.90 -22.71
CA THR A 122 -2.10 -4.34 -21.67
C THR A 122 -2.68 -4.43 -20.25
N TYR A 123 -3.99 -4.22 -20.08
CA TYR A 123 -4.63 -4.33 -18.76
C TYR A 123 -4.60 -5.76 -18.18
N LYS A 124 -4.45 -6.79 -19.03
CA LYS A 124 -4.29 -8.19 -18.62
C LYS A 124 -2.85 -8.59 -18.32
N GLN A 125 -1.91 -7.64 -18.41
CA GLN A 125 -0.48 -7.90 -18.21
C GLN A 125 0.00 -7.56 -16.79
N ALA A 126 -0.89 -7.16 -15.88
CA ALA A 126 -0.55 -6.90 -14.47
C ALA A 126 0.05 -8.12 -13.78
N LEU A 127 0.69 -7.90 -12.63
CA LEU A 127 1.26 -8.95 -11.78
C LEU A 127 2.36 -9.75 -12.48
N TRP A 128 3.00 -9.18 -13.50
CA TRP A 128 4.13 -9.78 -14.19
C TRP A 128 5.38 -9.81 -13.30
N TYR A 129 5.70 -8.67 -12.68
CA TYR A 129 6.83 -8.51 -11.77
C TYR A 129 6.41 -8.77 -10.33
N LEU A 130 7.07 -9.74 -9.69
CA LEU A 130 6.91 -9.99 -8.25
C LEU A 130 7.89 -9.18 -7.40
N ARG A 131 9.03 -8.86 -8.01
CA ARG A 131 10.13 -8.03 -7.49
C ARG A 131 10.43 -6.96 -8.52
N GLU A 132 10.91 -5.81 -8.06
CA GLU A 132 11.27 -4.68 -8.92
C GLU A 132 12.17 -5.13 -10.07
N ASN A 133 11.86 -4.68 -11.27
CA ASN A 133 12.61 -5.09 -12.45
C ASN A 133 14.08 -4.66 -12.33
N GLY A 134 14.99 -5.62 -12.53
CA GLY A 134 16.43 -5.42 -12.35
C GLY A 134 16.97 -5.70 -10.94
N TYR A 135 16.10 -6.02 -9.97
CA TYR A 135 16.50 -6.38 -8.61
C TYR A 135 16.29 -7.86 -8.32
N VAL A 136 17.26 -8.48 -7.64
CA VAL A 136 17.13 -9.82 -7.04
C VAL A 136 17.53 -9.76 -5.57
N GLU A 137 17.14 -10.77 -4.79
CA GLU A 137 17.46 -10.78 -3.36
C GLU A 137 18.99 -10.73 -3.14
N GLY A 138 19.44 -9.80 -2.30
CA GLY A 138 20.86 -9.60 -2.00
C GLY A 138 21.67 -8.90 -3.10
N SER A 139 21.04 -8.40 -4.18
CA SER A 139 21.78 -7.82 -5.31
C SER A 139 22.20 -6.36 -5.18
N ALA A 140 21.70 -5.62 -4.18
CA ALA A 140 21.62 -4.18 -4.32
C ALA A 140 22.03 -3.38 -3.09
N VAL A 141 23.13 -3.76 -2.40
CA VAL A 141 23.59 -3.09 -1.16
C VAL A 141 23.40 -1.57 -1.24
N GLY A 142 22.33 -1.10 -0.61
CA GLY A 142 22.06 0.31 -0.37
C GLY A 142 20.97 0.98 -1.22
N ALA A 143 20.18 0.25 -1.99
CA ALA A 143 18.99 0.79 -2.66
C ALA A 143 17.76 0.84 -1.72
N TYR A 144 16.90 1.86 -1.89
CA TYR A 144 15.64 2.03 -1.16
C TYR A 144 15.78 2.00 0.37
N GLN A 145 16.75 2.72 0.91
CA GLN A 145 17.03 2.70 2.34
C GLN A 145 17.10 4.11 2.93
N ASP A 146 16.41 4.31 4.06
CA ASP A 146 16.55 5.45 4.96
C ASP A 146 17.11 4.95 6.29
N CYS A 147 18.41 4.68 6.32
CA CYS A 147 19.09 4.10 7.47
C CYS A 147 19.59 5.18 8.42
N PHE A 148 19.56 4.86 9.71
CA PHE A 148 20.08 5.75 10.72
C PHE A 148 21.60 5.91 10.56
N ARG A 149 22.07 7.14 10.41
CA ARG A 149 23.49 7.50 10.20
C ARG A 149 24.02 8.46 11.28
N GLY A 150 23.35 8.56 12.41
CA GLY A 150 23.70 9.49 13.50
C GLY A 150 22.83 10.75 13.50
N THR A 151 23.36 11.83 14.09
CA THR A 151 22.67 13.11 14.22
C THR A 151 22.21 13.63 12.85
N GLY A 152 20.94 14.06 12.77
CA GLY A 152 20.32 14.57 11.53
C GLY A 152 19.61 13.50 10.68
N SER A 153 19.69 12.22 11.05
CA SER A 153 18.88 11.17 10.42
C SER A 153 17.39 11.39 10.66
N SER A 154 16.54 10.90 9.75
CA SER A 154 15.09 10.99 9.90
C SER A 154 14.62 10.26 11.17
N ILE A 155 13.53 10.70 11.79
CA ILE A 155 12.92 9.96 12.89
C ILE A 155 12.49 8.54 12.45
N PHE A 156 12.08 8.38 11.18
CA PHE A 156 11.68 7.09 10.64
C PHE A 156 12.82 6.08 10.63
N SER A 157 14.04 6.51 10.33
CA SER A 157 15.23 5.66 10.37
C SER A 157 15.56 5.13 11.78
N VAL A 158 15.09 5.81 12.85
CA VAL A 158 15.24 5.35 14.25
C VAL A 158 14.26 4.21 14.56
N PHE A 159 13.00 4.35 14.12
CA PHE A 159 11.92 3.41 14.46
C PHE A 159 11.72 2.28 13.46
N TYR A 160 12.22 2.46 12.25
CA TYR A 160 12.24 1.47 11.18
C TYR A 160 13.68 1.30 10.69
N PRO A 161 14.59 0.81 11.55
CA PRO A 161 16.01 0.73 11.23
C PRO A 161 16.26 -0.19 10.03
N CYS A 162 17.31 0.08 9.29
CA CYS A 162 17.76 -0.88 8.27
C CYS A 162 18.46 -2.06 8.95
N SER A 163 18.05 -3.27 8.58
CA SER A 163 18.69 -4.50 9.02
C SER A 163 19.94 -4.81 8.21
N GLN A 164 20.83 -5.62 8.77
CA GLN A 164 22.03 -6.11 8.11
C GLN A 164 21.93 -7.62 7.86
N ASN A 165 22.48 -8.07 6.74
CA ASN A 165 22.63 -9.49 6.44
C ASN A 165 23.78 -10.12 7.26
N ALA A 166 23.95 -11.43 7.14
CA ALA A 166 25.00 -12.17 7.87
C ALA A 166 26.44 -11.69 7.58
N SER A 167 26.65 -11.01 6.45
CA SER A 167 27.94 -10.42 6.05
C SER A 167 28.10 -8.97 6.53
N GLY A 168 27.17 -8.45 7.35
CA GLY A 168 27.19 -7.08 7.87
C GLY A 168 26.80 -6.02 6.84
N GLN A 169 26.27 -6.41 5.68
CA GLN A 169 25.82 -5.47 4.65
C GLN A 169 24.35 -5.10 4.89
N THR A 170 23.99 -3.85 4.67
CA THR A 170 22.61 -3.41 4.79
C THR A 170 21.71 -4.12 3.78
N ILE A 171 20.52 -4.52 4.22
CA ILE A 171 19.49 -5.16 3.40
C ILE A 171 18.75 -4.12 2.54
N ASP A 172 18.33 -4.54 1.34
CA ASP A 172 17.66 -3.68 0.37
C ASP A 172 16.14 -3.83 0.40
N TYR A 173 15.46 -2.69 0.43
CA TYR A 173 13.99 -2.60 0.52
C TYR A 173 13.37 -2.16 -0.81
N PHE A 174 13.85 -2.72 -1.93
CA PHE A 174 13.27 -2.50 -3.26
C PHE A 174 11.83 -3.03 -3.37
N GLY A 175 11.16 -2.68 -4.46
CA GLY A 175 9.76 -3.01 -4.70
C GLY A 175 9.46 -4.51 -4.67
N ARG A 176 8.54 -4.95 -3.80
CA ARG A 176 8.02 -6.33 -3.79
C ARG A 176 6.49 -6.37 -3.77
N GLY A 177 5.93 -7.43 -4.35
CA GLY A 177 4.50 -7.67 -4.40
C GLY A 177 3.74 -6.74 -5.35
N SER A 178 2.41 -6.87 -5.32
CA SER A 178 1.45 -6.33 -6.30
C SER A 178 1.40 -4.79 -6.38
N LYS A 179 1.90 -4.09 -5.35
CA LYS A 179 2.00 -2.63 -5.29
C LYS A 179 3.44 -2.11 -5.26
N GLN A 180 4.44 -2.99 -5.37
CA GLN A 180 5.85 -2.65 -5.24
C GLN A 180 6.14 -1.92 -3.92
N LEU A 181 5.89 -2.60 -2.79
CA LEU A 181 6.23 -2.04 -1.47
C LEU A 181 7.75 -1.79 -1.42
N SER A 182 8.14 -0.54 -1.17
CA SER A 182 9.54 -0.10 -1.17
C SER A 182 9.84 0.73 0.07
N TRP A 183 11.11 0.80 0.47
CA TRP A 183 11.66 1.50 1.64
C TRP A 183 11.42 0.84 2.99
N ASN A 184 12.46 0.81 3.83
CA ASN A 184 12.44 0.28 5.19
C ASN A 184 11.28 0.83 6.03
N TYR A 185 10.97 2.12 5.96
CA TYR A 185 9.86 2.69 6.74
C TYR A 185 8.48 2.16 6.33
N ASN A 186 8.30 1.71 5.08
CA ASN A 186 7.07 1.03 4.66
C ASN A 186 7.08 -0.45 5.06
N TYR A 187 8.20 -1.16 4.90
CA TYR A 187 8.33 -2.55 5.34
C TYR A 187 8.15 -2.67 6.86
N GLY A 188 8.78 -1.79 7.63
CA GLY A 188 8.67 -1.73 9.08
C GLY A 188 7.26 -1.37 9.55
N ALA A 189 6.61 -0.37 8.93
CA ALA A 189 5.23 -0.02 9.25
C ALA A 189 4.24 -1.16 8.91
N PHE A 190 4.43 -1.82 7.76
CA PHE A 190 3.64 -2.98 7.37
C PHE A 190 3.86 -4.15 8.33
N SER A 191 5.11 -4.47 8.66
CA SER A 191 5.49 -5.52 9.61
C SER A 191 4.88 -5.27 10.98
N LYS A 192 5.01 -4.06 11.52
CA LYS A 192 4.42 -3.65 12.80
C LYS A 192 2.91 -3.79 12.79
N SER A 193 2.26 -3.40 11.70
CA SER A 193 0.80 -3.52 11.55
C SER A 193 0.34 -4.98 11.62
N LEU A 194 1.12 -5.92 11.07
CA LEU A 194 0.76 -7.33 11.02
C LEU A 194 1.16 -8.12 12.27
N TYR A 195 2.33 -7.81 12.82
CA TYR A 195 3.03 -8.66 13.79
C TYR A 195 3.31 -7.96 15.13
N GLY A 196 3.07 -6.65 15.23
CA GLY A 196 3.51 -5.85 16.38
C GLY A 196 5.03 -5.65 16.46
N ASP A 197 5.78 -6.13 15.45
CA ASP A 197 7.23 -6.08 15.37
C ASP A 197 7.67 -5.61 13.99
N VAL A 198 8.55 -4.61 13.96
CA VAL A 198 9.11 -4.06 12.72
C VAL A 198 10.08 -5.02 12.04
N ASN A 199 10.78 -5.87 12.81
CA ASN A 199 11.91 -6.65 12.33
C ASN A 199 11.51 -7.86 11.47
N VAL A 200 10.29 -8.37 11.64
CA VAL A 200 9.80 -9.56 10.91
C VAL A 200 9.93 -9.41 9.39
N LEU A 201 9.69 -8.20 8.85
CA LEU A 201 9.91 -7.90 7.44
C LEU A 201 11.11 -6.99 7.17
N LEU A 202 11.69 -6.32 8.18
CA LEU A 202 12.95 -5.59 7.97
C LEU A 202 14.14 -6.53 7.82
N ASP A 203 14.16 -7.63 8.57
CA ASP A 203 15.20 -8.66 8.51
C ASP A 203 15.02 -9.61 7.33
N ASN A 204 13.78 -9.80 6.88
CA ASN A 204 13.45 -10.70 5.79
C ASN A 204 12.39 -10.10 4.84
N PRO A 205 12.74 -9.05 4.08
CA PRO A 205 11.81 -8.36 3.20
C PRO A 205 11.33 -9.24 2.03
N GLY A 206 12.09 -10.27 1.66
CA GLY A 206 11.73 -11.26 0.62
C GLY A 206 10.38 -11.95 0.89
N ARG A 207 9.98 -12.09 2.15
CA ARG A 207 8.66 -12.65 2.54
C ARG A 207 7.49 -11.91 1.89
N VAL A 208 7.63 -10.61 1.60
CA VAL A 208 6.58 -9.84 0.91
C VAL A 208 6.33 -10.36 -0.50
N ALA A 209 7.35 -10.87 -1.19
CA ALA A 209 7.19 -11.47 -2.51
C ALA A 209 6.73 -12.95 -2.43
N ASP A 210 7.28 -13.71 -1.49
CA ASP A 210 7.23 -15.18 -1.54
C ASP A 210 6.02 -15.81 -0.81
N THR A 211 5.18 -14.99 -0.17
CA THR A 211 4.01 -15.45 0.59
C THR A 211 2.74 -14.69 0.17
N TRP A 212 1.59 -14.95 0.82
CA TRP A 212 0.35 -14.20 0.59
C TRP A 212 0.49 -12.68 0.89
N LEU A 213 1.58 -12.27 1.54
CA LEU A 213 1.97 -10.88 1.69
C LEU A 213 2.14 -10.14 0.35
N ASN A 214 2.29 -10.85 -0.77
CA ASN A 214 2.43 -10.24 -2.10
C ASN A 214 1.16 -9.52 -2.57
N PHE A 215 -0.01 -9.91 -2.07
CA PHE A 215 -1.24 -9.15 -2.19
C PHE A 215 -1.54 -8.34 -0.93
N ALA A 216 -1.21 -8.89 0.24
CA ALA A 216 -1.54 -8.23 1.49
C ALA A 216 -0.84 -6.87 1.67
N SER A 217 0.37 -6.68 1.13
CA SER A 217 1.05 -5.37 1.18
C SER A 217 0.30 -4.28 0.41
N ALA A 218 -0.26 -4.63 -0.75
CA ALA A 218 -1.09 -3.71 -1.53
C ALA A 218 -2.44 -3.43 -0.87
N ILE A 219 -3.06 -4.47 -0.30
CA ILE A 219 -4.33 -4.34 0.40
C ILE A 219 -4.16 -3.50 1.68
N TRP A 220 -3.08 -3.73 2.43
CA TRP A 220 -2.68 -2.88 3.56
C TRP A 220 -2.59 -1.42 3.12
N PHE A 221 -1.85 -1.14 2.04
CA PHE A 221 -1.74 0.22 1.51
C PHE A 221 -3.11 0.83 1.13
N ALA A 222 -4.04 0.02 0.64
CA ALA A 222 -5.38 0.49 0.27
C ALA A 222 -6.27 0.83 1.49
N VAL A 223 -6.07 0.17 2.63
CA VAL A 223 -6.90 0.35 3.84
C VAL A 223 -6.22 1.14 4.96
N TYR A 224 -4.90 1.31 4.90
CA TYR A 224 -4.12 1.93 5.96
C TYR A 224 -3.97 3.45 5.72
N PRO A 225 -4.37 4.30 6.67
CA PRO A 225 -4.27 5.75 6.52
C PRO A 225 -2.80 6.20 6.58
N GLN A 226 -2.44 7.13 5.70
CA GLN A 226 -1.10 7.73 5.62
C GLN A 226 -1.24 9.25 5.58
N SER A 227 -1.81 9.81 6.66
CA SER A 227 -2.18 11.22 6.76
C SER A 227 -1.05 12.15 6.32
N PRO A 228 -1.32 13.17 5.49
CA PRO A 228 -2.64 13.69 5.12
C PRO A 228 -3.41 12.85 4.08
N LYS A 229 -2.81 11.80 3.51
CA LYS A 229 -3.51 10.92 2.56
C LYS A 229 -4.49 9.99 3.29
N PRO A 230 -5.74 9.86 2.81
CA PRO A 230 -6.67 8.90 3.37
C PRO A 230 -6.31 7.48 2.92
N PRO A 231 -6.90 6.45 3.53
CA PRO A 231 -6.99 5.14 2.89
C PRO A 231 -7.63 5.27 1.50
N MET A 232 -7.17 4.48 0.52
CA MET A 232 -7.81 4.45 -0.80
C MET A 232 -9.28 4.03 -0.71
N THR A 233 -9.64 3.17 0.24
CA THR A 233 -11.03 2.76 0.46
C THR A 233 -11.97 3.93 0.68
N TRP A 234 -11.53 5.00 1.34
CA TRP A 234 -12.37 6.19 1.61
C TRP A 234 -12.71 6.99 0.36
N VAL A 235 -11.81 6.97 -0.64
CA VAL A 235 -12.08 7.58 -1.95
C VAL A 235 -13.09 6.73 -2.72
N VAL A 236 -12.98 5.40 -2.62
CA VAL A 236 -13.79 4.45 -3.40
C VAL A 236 -15.20 4.30 -2.84
N ASP A 237 -15.35 4.29 -1.53
CA ASP A 237 -16.62 4.01 -0.85
C ASP A 237 -17.45 5.27 -0.52
N GLY A 238 -16.90 6.45 -0.83
CA GLY A 238 -17.51 7.76 -0.62
C GLY A 238 -17.39 8.32 0.80
N THR A 239 -16.62 7.68 1.69
CA THR A 239 -16.39 8.17 3.06
C THR A 239 -15.67 9.52 3.06
N TRP A 240 -14.73 9.75 2.14
CA TRP A 240 -14.10 11.05 2.01
C TRP A 240 -15.00 12.03 1.25
N VAL A 241 -15.47 13.05 1.96
CA VAL A 241 -16.23 14.17 1.41
C VAL A 241 -15.32 15.41 1.40
N PRO A 242 -14.89 15.92 0.23
CA PRO A 242 -13.95 17.03 0.15
C PRO A 242 -14.44 18.31 0.83
N ASN A 243 -13.59 18.92 1.66
CA ASN A 243 -13.86 20.24 2.25
C ASN A 243 -13.22 21.38 1.43
N ALA A 244 -13.26 22.62 1.95
CA ALA A 244 -12.69 23.78 1.27
C ALA A 244 -11.17 23.66 1.00
N VAL A 245 -10.42 22.98 1.88
CA VAL A 245 -8.98 22.74 1.70
C VAL A 245 -8.75 21.79 0.53
N ASP A 246 -9.54 20.71 0.46
CA ASP A 246 -9.48 19.76 -0.65
C ASP A 246 -9.81 20.45 -1.99
N GLN A 247 -10.90 21.22 -2.01
CA GLN A 247 -11.35 21.94 -3.21
C GLN A 247 -10.31 22.97 -3.69
N ALA A 248 -9.68 23.72 -2.79
CA ALA A 248 -8.60 24.66 -3.13
C ALA A 248 -7.35 23.97 -3.70
N ASN A 249 -7.15 22.69 -3.39
CA ASN A 249 -6.10 21.83 -3.92
C ASN A 249 -6.53 21.03 -5.16
N ASN A 250 -7.69 21.35 -5.74
CA ASN A 250 -8.30 20.62 -6.86
C ASN A 250 -8.48 19.11 -6.56
N MET A 251 -8.61 18.74 -5.29
CA MET A 251 -8.87 17.37 -4.90
C MET A 251 -10.37 17.08 -5.00
N SER A 252 -10.72 15.99 -5.67
CA SER A 252 -12.11 15.53 -5.84
C SER A 252 -12.18 13.99 -5.81
N PRO A 253 -13.35 13.41 -5.48
CA PRO A 253 -13.52 11.96 -5.48
C PRO A 253 -13.44 11.41 -6.89
N GLY A 254 -12.74 10.28 -7.04
CA GLY A 254 -12.55 9.61 -8.32
C GLY A 254 -11.24 8.85 -8.37
N PHE A 255 -11.04 8.09 -9.45
CA PHE A 255 -9.81 7.32 -9.66
C PHE A 255 -8.53 8.18 -9.64
N GLY A 256 -8.61 9.45 -10.06
CA GLY A 256 -7.49 10.39 -9.97
C GLY A 256 -6.94 10.57 -8.55
N ALA A 257 -7.82 10.63 -7.55
CA ALA A 257 -7.41 10.77 -6.16
C ALA A 257 -6.68 9.51 -5.65
N THR A 258 -7.03 8.32 -6.15
CA THR A 258 -6.31 7.08 -5.78
C THR A 258 -4.92 7.01 -6.43
N VAL A 259 -4.77 7.52 -7.66
CA VAL A 259 -3.44 7.75 -8.27
C VAL A 259 -2.60 8.68 -7.38
N HIS A 260 -3.20 9.77 -6.89
CA HIS A 260 -2.50 10.71 -6.01
C HIS A 260 -2.07 10.07 -4.68
N ILE A 261 -2.92 9.24 -4.06
CA ILE A 261 -2.57 8.49 -2.83
C ILE A 261 -1.32 7.65 -3.08
N ILE A 262 -1.31 6.90 -4.19
CA ILE A 262 -0.25 5.96 -4.55
C ILE A 262 1.06 6.67 -4.89
N ASN A 263 1.05 7.66 -5.78
CA ASN A 263 2.29 8.24 -6.28
C ASN A 263 2.18 9.71 -6.70
N GLY A 264 1.31 10.49 -6.04
CA GLY A 264 0.99 11.85 -6.45
C GLY A 264 2.17 12.82 -6.52
N GLY A 265 3.16 12.67 -5.63
CA GLY A 265 4.38 13.49 -5.65
C GLY A 265 5.25 13.32 -6.90
N ILE A 266 5.03 12.23 -7.66
CA ILE A 266 5.73 11.96 -8.92
C ILE A 266 4.77 12.09 -10.09
N GLU A 267 3.52 11.61 -9.99
CA GLU A 267 2.62 11.44 -11.14
C GLU A 267 1.63 12.59 -11.36
N CYS A 268 1.39 13.44 -10.35
CA CYS A 268 0.28 14.41 -10.34
C CYS A 268 0.76 15.87 -10.25
N GLY A 269 -0.16 16.82 -10.37
CA GLY A 269 0.09 18.26 -10.16
C GLY A 269 0.91 18.97 -11.26
N GLY A 270 1.27 18.26 -12.33
CA GLY A 270 2.08 18.78 -13.43
C GLY A 270 1.31 19.48 -14.56
N GLY A 271 -0.01 19.66 -14.43
CA GLY A 271 -0.88 20.28 -15.45
C GLY A 271 -1.29 19.38 -16.61
N THR A 272 -0.51 18.33 -16.90
CA THR A 272 -0.82 17.29 -17.90
C THR A 272 -0.65 15.89 -17.32
N GLU A 273 -1.46 14.94 -17.75
CA GLU A 273 -1.36 13.54 -17.31
C GLU A 273 -0.06 12.90 -17.82
N LYS A 274 0.65 12.22 -16.92
CA LYS A 274 1.82 11.41 -17.31
C LYS A 274 1.37 10.10 -17.95
N SER A 275 2.24 9.49 -18.76
CA SER A 275 1.96 8.21 -19.42
C SER A 275 1.59 7.11 -18.43
N GLN A 276 2.21 7.09 -17.25
CA GLN A 276 1.88 6.17 -16.16
C GLN A 276 0.43 6.33 -15.71
N VAL A 277 -0.06 7.57 -15.57
CA VAL A 277 -1.44 7.84 -15.18
C VAL A 277 -2.41 7.45 -16.29
N LEU A 278 -2.07 7.72 -17.56
CA LEU A 278 -2.87 7.29 -18.71
C LEU A 278 -3.01 5.76 -18.77
N ASN A 279 -1.94 5.01 -18.47
CA ASN A 279 -1.98 3.55 -18.38
C ASN A 279 -2.93 3.07 -17.27
N ARG A 280 -2.86 3.69 -16.08
CA ARG A 280 -3.76 3.39 -14.96
C ARG A 280 -5.22 3.67 -15.34
N ILE A 281 -5.49 4.80 -15.98
CA ILE A 281 -6.85 5.18 -16.44
C ILE A 281 -7.38 4.17 -17.45
N ALA A 282 -6.56 3.78 -18.43
CA ALA A 282 -6.94 2.80 -19.44
C ALA A 282 -7.29 1.46 -18.79
N ALA A 283 -6.44 0.96 -17.89
CA ALA A 283 -6.71 -0.26 -17.15
C ALA A 283 -7.96 -0.18 -16.26
N TYR A 284 -8.18 0.96 -15.59
CA TYR A 284 -9.36 1.16 -14.76
C TYR A 284 -10.65 1.08 -15.55
N LYS A 285 -10.72 1.70 -16.74
CA LYS A 285 -11.89 1.61 -17.62
C LYS A 285 -12.17 0.16 -18.04
N GLU A 286 -11.13 -0.61 -18.36
CA GLU A 286 -11.26 -2.02 -18.73
C GLU A 286 -11.78 -2.86 -17.56
N PHE A 287 -11.14 -2.78 -16.38
CA PHE A 287 -11.60 -3.54 -15.22
C PHE A 287 -12.97 -3.11 -14.72
N ALA A 288 -13.29 -1.80 -14.78
CA ALA A 288 -14.60 -1.29 -14.43
C ALA A 288 -15.68 -1.89 -15.34
N ARG A 289 -15.44 -1.94 -16.66
CA ARG A 289 -16.35 -2.60 -17.60
C ARG A 289 -16.51 -4.10 -17.27
N GLU A 290 -15.39 -4.80 -17.08
CA GLU A 290 -15.39 -6.24 -16.81
C GLU A 290 -16.04 -6.64 -15.47
N LEU A 291 -16.05 -5.72 -14.50
CA LEU A 291 -16.66 -5.86 -13.18
C LEU A 291 -17.98 -5.10 -13.05
N ALA A 292 -18.58 -4.64 -14.15
CA ALA A 292 -19.84 -3.89 -14.15
C ALA A 292 -19.88 -2.72 -13.13
N VAL A 293 -18.77 -1.98 -13.03
CA VAL A 293 -18.63 -0.76 -12.23
C VAL A 293 -19.01 0.44 -13.10
N PRO A 294 -20.01 1.24 -12.71
CA PRO A 294 -20.34 2.47 -13.42
C PRO A 294 -19.18 3.48 -13.31
N VAL A 295 -18.80 4.06 -14.45
CA VAL A 295 -17.84 5.19 -14.52
C VAL A 295 -18.59 6.38 -15.10
N PRO A 296 -19.22 7.23 -14.27
CA PRO A 296 -19.97 8.38 -14.76
C PRO A 296 -19.03 9.40 -15.40
N ALA A 297 -19.52 10.18 -16.36
CA ALA A 297 -18.74 11.23 -17.02
C ALA A 297 -18.20 12.29 -16.04
N SER A 298 -18.81 12.42 -14.87
CA SER A 298 -18.38 13.31 -13.79
C SER A 298 -17.23 12.76 -12.94
N GLU A 299 -16.87 11.47 -13.06
CA GLU A 299 -15.77 10.90 -12.29
C GLU A 299 -14.43 11.42 -12.81
N VAL A 300 -13.64 12.04 -11.92
CA VAL A 300 -12.31 12.54 -12.26
C VAL A 300 -11.32 11.37 -12.24
N LEU A 301 -10.90 10.93 -13.43
CA LEU A 301 -10.03 9.76 -13.59
C LEU A 301 -8.53 10.09 -13.51
N GLY A 302 -8.14 11.32 -13.85
CA GLY A 302 -6.76 11.77 -13.85
C GLY A 302 -6.41 12.64 -12.64
N CYS A 303 -5.14 12.99 -12.49
CA CYS A 303 -4.65 13.79 -11.35
C CYS A 303 -3.74 14.95 -11.76
N ALA A 304 -3.71 15.32 -13.05
CA ALA A 304 -2.82 16.36 -13.58
C ALA A 304 -2.91 17.70 -12.84
N SER A 305 -4.11 18.09 -12.41
CA SER A 305 -4.36 19.36 -11.71
C SER A 305 -4.43 19.23 -10.18
N MET A 306 -4.39 18.01 -9.64
CA MET A 306 -4.49 17.75 -8.20
C MET A 306 -3.19 18.17 -7.50
N LYS A 307 -3.32 19.03 -6.48
CA LYS A 307 -2.19 19.53 -5.67
C LYS A 307 -1.96 18.70 -4.40
N GLY A 308 -2.82 17.72 -4.15
CA GLY A 308 -2.68 16.74 -3.10
C GLY A 308 -3.44 17.03 -1.81
N PHE A 309 -3.45 16.03 -0.94
CA PHE A 309 -4.00 16.12 0.40
C PHE A 309 -3.05 16.91 1.30
N GLN A 310 -3.58 17.90 2.00
CA GLN A 310 -2.83 18.82 2.87
C GLN A 310 -3.38 18.76 4.31
N PRO A 311 -2.63 19.24 5.31
CA PRO A 311 -3.16 19.44 6.66
C PRO A 311 -4.48 20.22 6.63
N GLY A 312 -5.47 19.77 7.40
CA GLY A 312 -6.84 20.31 7.38
C GLY A 312 -7.74 19.82 6.24
N SER A 313 -7.26 18.95 5.33
CA SER A 313 -8.11 18.18 4.41
C SER A 313 -9.15 17.34 5.18
N ALA A 314 -10.32 17.11 4.60
CA ALA A 314 -11.31 16.21 5.19
C ALA A 314 -10.83 14.74 5.22
N ALA A 315 -9.81 14.42 4.42
CA ALA A 315 -9.15 13.12 4.41
C ALA A 315 -8.03 13.01 5.46
N ALA A 316 -7.56 14.12 6.03
CA ALA A 316 -6.44 14.12 6.95
C ALA A 316 -6.89 13.68 8.36
N THR A 317 -6.68 12.41 8.67
CA THR A 317 -7.02 11.84 9.97
C THR A 317 -5.94 12.14 11.00
N LYS A 318 -6.34 12.69 12.15
CA LYS A 318 -5.47 12.86 13.32
C LYS A 318 -5.21 11.52 14.03
N ALA A 319 -4.42 10.66 13.40
CA ALA A 319 -4.13 9.30 13.86
C ALA A 319 -2.69 9.14 14.39
N TYR A 320 -1.79 10.03 14.00
CA TYR A 320 -0.38 9.99 14.37
C TYR A 320 -0.11 10.84 15.61
N LEU A 321 1.00 10.56 16.29
CA LEU A 321 1.39 11.26 17.51
C LEU A 321 2.70 12.02 17.30
N ASP A 322 2.71 13.27 17.72
CA ASP A 322 3.90 14.12 17.77
C ASP A 322 3.92 14.95 19.06
N LYS A 323 5.04 15.61 19.33
CA LYS A 323 5.23 16.52 20.45
C LYS A 323 4.12 17.57 20.49
N ASN A 324 3.51 17.73 21.67
CA ASN A 324 2.63 18.85 21.93
C ASN A 324 3.47 20.09 22.28
N TRP A 325 3.41 21.10 21.42
CA TRP A 325 4.10 22.39 21.60
C TRP A 325 3.31 23.39 22.44
N GLY A 326 2.13 23.01 22.93
CA GLY A 326 1.26 23.84 23.73
C GLY A 326 1.86 24.23 25.08
N TYR A 327 1.49 25.43 25.54
CA TYR A 327 1.85 25.92 26.87
C TYR A 327 1.01 25.23 27.94
N ASN A 328 1.65 24.78 29.02
CA ASN A 328 1.00 24.32 30.23
C ASN A 328 1.62 25.00 31.46
N GLY A 329 0.92 25.97 32.04
CA GLY A 329 1.40 26.74 33.18
C GLY A 329 1.59 25.93 34.48
N SER A 330 1.08 24.70 34.53
CA SER A 330 1.32 23.78 35.65
C SER A 330 2.67 23.07 35.57
N ASN A 331 3.35 23.14 34.42
CA ASN A 331 4.62 22.48 34.17
C ASN A 331 5.78 23.48 34.33
N PRO A 332 6.89 23.11 35.00
CA PRO A 332 8.16 23.84 34.94
C PRO A 332 8.51 24.32 33.52
N GLY A 333 8.74 25.63 33.37
CA GLY A 333 9.05 26.26 32.09
C GLY A 333 7.87 26.38 31.11
N GLY A 334 6.65 26.01 31.52
CA GLY A 334 5.44 26.16 30.71
C GLY A 334 5.31 25.16 29.56
N VAL A 335 6.16 24.14 29.47
CA VAL A 335 6.19 23.20 28.34
C VAL A 335 5.23 22.03 28.55
N SER A 336 4.61 21.54 27.48
CA SER A 336 3.85 20.29 27.52
C SER A 336 4.80 19.08 27.38
N TRP A 337 4.79 18.16 28.36
CA TRP A 337 5.47 16.85 28.30
C TRP A 337 4.57 15.73 27.80
N ALA A 338 3.74 16.05 26.81
CA ALA A 338 2.78 15.14 26.23
C ALA A 338 2.93 15.09 24.71
N CYS A 339 2.57 13.97 24.13
CA CYS A 339 2.29 13.91 22.71
C CYS A 339 0.83 14.25 22.43
N GLN A 340 0.54 14.72 21.22
CA GLN A 340 -0.80 15.03 20.75
C GLN A 340 -1.04 14.39 19.39
N LEU A 341 -2.31 14.33 18.99
CA LEU A 341 -2.67 13.84 17.67
C LEU A 341 -2.40 14.86 16.58
N VAL A 342 -1.74 14.41 15.53
CA VAL A 342 -1.40 15.18 14.35
C VAL A 342 -1.89 14.51 13.07
N ASP A 343 -2.04 15.31 12.03
CA ASP A 343 -2.60 14.93 10.72
C ASP A 343 -1.51 14.75 9.65
N TYR A 344 -0.27 14.52 10.07
CA TYR A 344 0.87 14.13 9.23
C TYR A 344 1.53 12.87 9.79
N GLN A 345 2.23 12.11 8.93
CA GLN A 345 2.84 10.85 9.33
C GLN A 345 3.95 11.04 10.38
N MET A 346 3.91 10.20 11.40
CA MET A 346 4.96 9.99 12.40
C MET A 346 5.13 8.47 12.61
N PRO A 347 6.24 7.99 13.19
CA PRO A 347 6.38 6.56 13.49
C PRO A 347 5.46 6.07 14.62
N PHE A 348 4.75 6.98 15.29
CA PHE A 348 3.83 6.70 16.38
C PHE A 348 2.38 6.93 15.93
N SER A 349 1.52 5.94 16.12
CA SER A 349 0.10 6.01 15.76
C SER A 349 -0.79 5.48 16.88
N LEU A 350 -1.96 6.08 17.08
CA LEU A 350 -2.98 5.56 18.00
C LEU A 350 -3.49 4.17 17.62
N ALA A 351 -3.30 3.76 16.36
CA ALA A 351 -3.66 2.41 15.93
C ALA A 351 -2.82 1.32 16.60
N ASN A 352 -1.66 1.68 17.18
CA ASN A 352 -0.72 0.74 17.78
C ASN A 352 -0.69 0.89 19.31
N PRO A 353 -1.00 -0.18 20.06
CA PRO A 353 -0.80 -0.19 21.51
C PRO A 353 0.63 0.19 21.89
N GLY A 354 0.78 1.10 22.85
CA GLY A 354 2.09 1.55 23.36
C GLY A 354 2.76 2.69 22.61
N ASP A 355 2.29 3.08 21.41
CA ASP A 355 2.92 4.15 20.63
C ASP A 355 2.84 5.52 21.31
N TYR A 356 1.82 5.79 22.12
CA TYR A 356 1.78 7.01 22.94
C TYR A 356 2.94 7.08 23.93
N LYS A 357 3.22 5.95 24.62
CA LYS A 357 4.35 5.87 25.52
C LYS A 357 5.66 6.03 24.75
N GLN A 358 5.82 5.37 23.60
CA GLN A 358 7.02 5.49 22.77
C GLN A 358 7.23 6.92 22.27
N CYS A 359 6.16 7.63 21.88
CA CYS A 359 6.24 9.03 21.50
C CYS A 359 6.73 9.90 22.67
N VAL A 360 6.13 9.77 23.85
CA VAL A 360 6.53 10.53 25.04
C VAL A 360 7.98 10.21 25.43
N ASP A 361 8.34 8.92 25.43
CA ASP A 361 9.70 8.49 25.75
C ASP A 361 10.70 9.08 24.76
N TYR A 362 10.46 8.98 23.45
CA TYR A 362 11.35 9.55 22.45
C TYR A 362 11.45 11.07 22.58
N MET A 363 10.33 11.79 22.65
CA MET A 363 10.30 13.26 22.57
C MET A 363 10.82 13.97 23.82
N PHE A 364 10.85 13.30 24.98
CA PHE A 364 11.13 13.96 26.26
C PHE A 364 12.07 13.19 27.20
N ARG A 365 12.33 11.91 26.96
CA ARG A 365 13.06 11.03 27.91
C ARG A 365 14.10 10.15 27.22
N GLY A 366 14.25 10.29 25.91
CA GLY A 366 14.93 9.33 25.05
C GLY A 366 16.33 9.79 24.69
N GLN A 367 17.24 8.82 24.64
CA GLN A 367 18.55 8.99 24.01
C GLN A 367 18.70 7.97 22.90
N VAL A 368 19.12 8.41 21.72
CA VAL A 368 19.54 7.50 20.65
C VAL A 368 21.05 7.35 20.73
N LYS A 369 21.51 6.11 20.90
CA LYS A 369 22.93 5.76 20.90
C LYS A 369 23.29 5.09 19.58
N TYR A 370 24.37 5.56 18.96
CA TYR A 370 24.88 5.01 17.71
C TYR A 370 26.39 4.85 17.81
N ASN A 371 26.88 3.64 17.52
CA ASN A 371 28.29 3.26 17.71
C ASN A 371 28.85 3.64 19.10
N GLY A 372 28.05 3.42 20.14
CA GLY A 372 28.41 3.71 21.53
C GLY A 372 28.30 5.18 21.94
N GLN A 373 27.99 6.10 21.03
CA GLN A 373 27.86 7.54 21.32
C GLN A 373 26.41 7.98 21.36
N ILE A 374 26.06 8.87 22.29
CA ILE A 374 24.75 9.53 22.32
C ILE A 374 24.71 10.55 21.18
N VAL A 375 23.82 10.34 20.20
CA VAL A 375 23.69 11.18 19.00
C VAL A 375 22.39 11.99 18.98
N ILE A 376 21.41 11.59 19.78
CA ILE A 376 20.18 12.33 20.08
C ILE A 376 19.97 12.23 21.59
N ASP A 377 19.69 13.35 22.25
CA ASP A 377 19.44 13.44 23.69
C ASP A 377 18.26 14.38 23.95
N ASN A 378 17.06 13.81 24.02
CA ASN A 378 15.82 14.56 24.22
C ASN A 378 15.47 14.73 25.72
N THR A 379 16.41 14.41 26.62
CA THR A 379 16.25 14.60 28.08
C THR A 379 16.63 16.00 28.55
N LYS A 380 17.30 16.76 27.68
CA LYS A 380 17.73 18.14 27.88
C LYS A 380 16.76 19.08 27.18
#